data_AF-A0A957X8I1-F1
#
_entry.id   AF-A0A957X8I1-F1
#
_cell.length_a   1.000
_cell.length_b   1.000
_cell.length_c   1.000
_cell.angle_alpha   90.00
_cell.angle_beta   90.00
_cell.angle_gamma   90.00
#
_symmetry.space_group_name_H-M   'P 1'
#
loop_
_entity.id
_entity.type
_entity.pdbx_description
1 polymer ?
#
loop_
_entity_poly.entity_id
_entity_poly.type
_entity_poly.pdbx_seq_one_letter_code
_entity_poly.pdbx_strand_id
1 'polypeptide(L)'
;MLAQTLLSDPASNLLLFVYQTKSAELLATKLSDALKPFGSLALAFHAQMSASERQRVQQLFRNGNCRCLVTTTALSLGVNLPATHVLIRDNTFPGVGRLSSGELLQM
;
A
#
# COMPACT_ATOMS: atom_id res chain seq x y z
N MET A 1 15.80 3.97 0.03
CA MET A 1 14.58 4.80 -0.10
C MET A 1 13.69 4.49 1.11
N LEU A 2 13.01 5.47 1.75
CA LEU A 2 12.35 5.33 3.07
C LEU A 2 11.59 4.01 3.29
N ALA A 3 10.78 3.57 2.33
CA ALA A 3 10.03 2.31 2.42
C ALA A 3 10.93 1.07 2.63
N GLN A 4 12.10 1.00 1.97
CA GLN A 4 13.06 -0.09 2.17
C GLN A 4 13.68 -0.06 3.57
N THR A 5 13.94 1.14 4.10
CA THR A 5 14.47 1.32 5.45
C THR A 5 13.47 0.91 6.52
N LEU A 6 12.17 1.19 6.32
CA LEU A 6 11.13 0.70 7.22
C LEU A 6 10.99 -0.82 7.13
N LEU A 7 11.06 -1.38 5.92
CA LEU A 7 10.82 -2.80 5.70
C LEU A 7 12.06 -3.70 5.96
N SER A 8 13.23 -3.12 6.24
CA SER A 8 14.38 -3.88 6.70
C SER A 8 14.19 -4.46 8.11
N ASP A 9 13.35 -3.85 8.94
CA ASP A 9 12.89 -4.46 10.19
C ASP A 9 11.81 -5.50 9.88
N PRO A 10 12.01 -6.81 10.16
CA PRO A 10 11.04 -7.87 9.86
C PRO A 10 9.66 -7.68 10.51
N ALA A 11 9.57 -6.98 11.64
CA ALA A 11 8.31 -6.73 12.35
C ALA A 11 7.44 -5.66 11.67
N SER A 12 8.03 -4.88 10.75
CA SER A 12 7.33 -3.78 10.11
C SER A 12 6.51 -4.21 8.89
N ASN A 13 5.36 -3.58 8.68
CA ASN A 13 4.59 -3.66 7.46
C ASN A 13 4.01 -2.27 7.11
N LEU A 14 3.73 -2.06 5.84
CA LEU A 14 3.53 -0.72 5.28
C LEU A 14 2.26 -0.66 4.42
N LEU A 15 1.42 0.34 4.67
CA LEU A 15 0.46 0.83 3.69
C LEU A 15 1.06 2.06 3.01
N LEU A 16 1.24 1.99 1.69
CA LEU A 16 1.78 3.06 0.88
C LEU A 16 0.68 3.62 -0.01
N PHE A 17 0.18 4.81 0.33
CA PHE A 17 -0.87 5.49 -0.40
C PHE A 17 -0.31 6.26 -1.60
N VAL A 18 -0.94 6.02 -2.74
CA VAL A 18 -0.77 6.75 -4.00
C VAL A 18 -2.13 7.14 -4.55
N TYR A 19 -2.19 7.98 -5.58
CA TYR A 19 -3.47 8.43 -6.10
C TYR A 19 -4.01 7.59 -7.25
N GLN A 20 -3.14 7.12 -8.14
CA GLN A 20 -3.54 6.45 -9.37
C GLN A 20 -3.28 4.96 -9.28
N THR A 21 -4.24 4.14 -9.74
CA THR A 21 -4.07 2.69 -9.89
C THR A 21 -2.79 2.33 -10.66
N LYS A 22 -2.52 3.01 -11.78
CA LYS A 22 -1.31 2.79 -12.57
C LYS A 22 -0.02 2.99 -11.75
N SER A 23 -0.03 3.97 -10.85
CA SER A 23 1.11 4.21 -9.96
C SER A 23 1.19 3.15 -8.86
N ALA A 24 0.04 2.65 -8.39
CA ALA A 24 0.00 1.59 -7.39
C ALA A 24 0.64 0.31 -7.94
N GLU A 25 0.23 -0.11 -9.13
CA GLU A 25 0.77 -1.28 -9.82
C GLU A 25 2.28 -1.14 -10.09
N LEU A 26 2.71 -0.04 -10.70
CA LEU A 26 4.11 0.18 -11.04
C LEU A 26 5.01 0.21 -9.80
N LEU A 27 4.58 0.88 -8.73
CA LEU A 27 5.35 0.94 -7.49
C LEU A 27 5.35 -0.38 -6.75
N ALA A 28 4.24 -1.13 -6.75
CA ALA A 28 4.18 -2.46 -6.15
C ALA A 28 5.21 -3.39 -6.82
N THR A 29 5.29 -3.42 -8.14
CA THR A 29 6.31 -4.21 -8.85
C THR A 29 7.72 -3.80 -8.45
N LYS A 30 8.05 -2.50 -8.49
CA LYS A 30 9.39 -1.99 -8.14
C LYS A 30 9.77 -2.28 -6.70
N LEU A 31 8.84 -2.10 -5.76
CA LEU A 31 9.06 -2.37 -4.35
C LEU A 31 9.18 -3.86 -4.10
N SER A 32 8.40 -4.69 -4.79
CA SER A 32 8.52 -6.15 -4.70
C SER A 32 9.93 -6.61 -5.07
N ASP A 33 10.50 -6.10 -6.17
CA ASP A 33 11.90 -6.38 -6.54
C ASP A 33 12.90 -5.95 -5.47
N ALA A 34 12.69 -4.77 -4.86
CA ALA A 34 13.53 -4.27 -3.78
C ALA A 34 13.37 -5.04 -2.46
N LEU A 35 12.25 -5.75 -2.25
CA LEU A 35 11.95 -6.49 -1.03
C LEU A 35 12.33 -7.96 -1.10
N LYS A 36 12.61 -8.49 -2.30
CA LYS A 36 13.11 -9.86 -2.51
C LYS A 36 14.26 -10.26 -1.57
N PRO A 37 15.29 -9.42 -1.32
CA PRO A 37 16.38 -9.76 -0.40
C PRO A 37 15.94 -9.97 1.05
N PHE A 38 14.79 -9.41 1.44
CA PHE A 38 14.21 -9.53 2.78
C PHE A 38 13.14 -10.63 2.86
N GLY A 39 13.03 -11.50 1.84
CA GLY A 39 12.06 -12.59 1.80
C GLY A 39 10.61 -12.12 1.76
N SER A 40 10.37 -10.89 1.27
CA SER A 40 9.06 -10.26 1.25
C SER A 40 8.76 -9.68 -0.12
N LEU A 41 7.51 -9.29 -0.33
CA LEU A 41 7.03 -8.64 -1.54
C LEU A 41 6.11 -7.47 -1.22
N ALA A 42 5.87 -6.66 -2.26
CA ALA A 42 4.84 -5.62 -2.25
C ALA A 42 3.74 -5.97 -3.27
N LEU A 43 2.49 -5.60 -2.97
CA LEU A 43 1.35 -5.82 -3.85
C LEU A 43 0.53 -4.54 -4.00
N ALA A 44 -0.09 -4.37 -5.17
CA ALA A 44 -1.09 -3.34 -5.36
C ALA A 44 -2.41 -3.75 -4.70
N PHE A 45 -3.16 -2.77 -4.21
CA PHE A 45 -4.52 -2.97 -3.72
C PHE A 45 -5.40 -1.78 -4.12
N HIS A 46 -6.39 -2.01 -4.97
CA HIS A 46 -7.30 -0.95 -5.43
C HIS A 46 -8.66 -1.51 -5.88
N ALA A 47 -9.63 -0.60 -6.06
CA ALA A 47 -11.02 -0.95 -6.39
C ALA A 47 -11.20 -1.65 -7.75
N GLN A 48 -10.27 -1.46 -8.70
CA GLN A 48 -10.33 -2.11 -10.01
C GLN A 48 -9.96 -3.61 -9.98
N MET A 49 -9.45 -4.14 -8.86
CA MET A 49 -9.20 -5.57 -8.70
C MET A 49 -10.50 -6.34 -8.47
N SER A 50 -10.56 -7.59 -8.93
CA SER A 50 -11.68 -8.47 -8.61
C SER A 50 -11.80 -8.71 -7.10
N ALA A 51 -12.98 -9.12 -6.64
CA ALA A 51 -13.21 -9.42 -5.22
C ALA A 51 -12.28 -10.54 -4.70
N SER A 52 -12.05 -11.57 -5.52
CA SER A 52 -11.16 -12.69 -5.18
C SER A 52 -9.70 -12.25 -5.07
N GLU A 53 -9.23 -11.39 -5.97
CA GLU A 53 -7.88 -10.83 -5.90
C GLU A 53 -7.69 -9.96 -4.65
N ARG A 54 -8.67 -9.09 -4.35
CA ARG A 54 -8.63 -8.28 -3.12
C ARG A 54 -8.58 -9.17 -1.87
N GLN A 55 -9.40 -10.22 -1.80
CA GLN A 55 -9.39 -11.16 -0.68
C GLN A 55 -8.03 -11.86 -0.55
N ARG A 56 -7.45 -12.33 -1.66
CA ARG A 56 -6.12 -12.95 -1.68
C ARG A 56 -5.04 -11.99 -1.17
N VAL A 57 -5.02 -10.76 -1.66
CA VAL A 57 -4.03 -9.75 -1.25
C VAL A 57 -4.15 -9.43 0.24
N GLN A 58 -5.37 -9.28 0.76
CA GLN A 58 -5.61 -9.06 2.19
C GLN A 58 -5.09 -10.22 3.05
N GLN A 59 -5.33 -11.47 2.63
CA GLN A 59 -4.83 -12.65 3.34
C GLN A 59 -3.29 -12.69 3.33
N LEU A 60 -2.66 -12.42 2.20
CA LEU A 60 -1.19 -12.38 2.10
C LEU A 60 -0.60 -11.30 3.00
N PHE A 61 -1.25 -10.14 3.12
CA PHE A 61 -0.79 -9.07 4.01
C PHE A 61 -0.97 -9.44 5.48
N ARG A 62 -2.13 -9.98 5.86
CA ARG A 62 -2.42 -10.42 7.24
C ARG A 62 -1.49 -11.54 7.71
N ASN A 63 -1.10 -12.43 6.82
CA ASN A 63 -0.20 -13.54 7.12
C ASN A 63 1.29 -13.13 7.06
N GLY A 64 1.60 -11.89 6.72
CA GLY A 64 2.98 -11.39 6.61
C GLY A 64 3.73 -11.84 5.36
N ASN A 65 3.09 -12.57 4.44
CA ASN A 65 3.71 -12.95 3.15
C ASN A 65 3.89 -11.74 2.22
N CYS A 66 3.05 -10.72 2.38
CA CYS A 66 3.19 -9.40 1.78
C CYS A 66 3.37 -8.39 2.92
N ARG A 67 4.45 -7.62 2.92
CA ARG A 67 4.71 -6.63 3.98
C ARG A 67 4.51 -5.19 3.52
N CYS A 68 4.15 -4.98 2.27
CA CYS A 68 3.89 -3.65 1.71
C CYS A 68 2.69 -3.69 0.76
N LEU A 69 1.63 -2.98 1.09
CA LEU A 69 0.53 -2.75 0.16
C LEU A 69 0.63 -1.34 -0.41
N VAL A 70 0.69 -1.26 -1.73
CA VAL A 70 0.59 0.00 -2.43
C VAL A 70 -0.88 0.19 -2.81
N THR A 71 -1.53 1.19 -2.23
CA THR A 71 -2.97 1.36 -2.35
C THR A 71 -3.36 2.76 -2.75
N THR A 72 -4.58 2.91 -3.25
CA THR A 72 -5.20 4.22 -3.47
C THR A 72 -6.03 4.63 -2.26
N THR A 73 -6.45 5.90 -2.23
CA THR A 73 -7.32 6.45 -1.17
C THR A 73 -8.61 5.66 -0.95
N ALA A 74 -8.99 4.79 -1.90
CA ALA A 74 -10.14 3.91 -1.81
C ALA A 74 -10.03 2.77 -0.77
N LEU A 75 -8.94 2.66 0.01
CA LEU A 75 -8.85 1.69 1.11
C LEU A 75 -9.87 1.96 2.23
N SER A 76 -10.47 3.15 2.29
CA SER A 76 -11.48 3.56 3.28
C SER A 76 -12.81 2.77 3.20
N LEU A 77 -12.94 1.80 2.27
CA LEU A 77 -14.10 0.92 2.11
C LEU A 77 -14.18 -0.21 3.18
N GLY A 78 -13.75 0.05 4.41
CA GLY A 78 -14.01 -0.82 5.56
C GLY A 78 -13.09 -2.03 5.71
N VAL A 79 -11.87 -2.00 5.15
CA VAL A 79 -10.91 -3.10 5.32
C VAL A 79 -9.97 -2.81 6.50
N ASN A 80 -10.08 -3.58 7.57
CA ASN A 80 -9.11 -3.53 8.68
C ASN A 80 -7.85 -4.35 8.32
N LEU A 81 -6.79 -3.64 7.94
CA LEU A 81 -5.46 -4.20 7.66
C LEU A 81 -4.47 -3.66 8.71
N PRO A 82 -3.94 -4.51 9.60
CA PRO A 82 -3.03 -4.07 10.65
C PRO A 82 -1.68 -3.68 10.03
N ALA A 83 -1.38 -2.38 10.01
CA ALA A 83 -0.14 -1.83 9.50
C ALA A 83 0.63 -1.11 10.61
N THR A 84 1.95 -1.32 10.70
CA THR A 84 2.81 -0.61 11.65
C THR A 84 3.18 0.77 11.13
N HIS A 85 3.18 0.96 9.81
CA HIS A 85 3.49 2.22 9.16
C HIS A 85 2.51 2.55 8.04
N VAL A 86 2.21 3.84 7.91
CA VAL A 86 1.47 4.43 6.78
C VAL A 86 2.38 5.46 6.11
N LEU A 87 2.55 5.36 4.79
CA LEU A 87 3.28 6.32 3.97
C LEU A 87 2.34 6.91 2.94
N ILE A 88 2.22 8.23 2.93
CA ILE A 88 1.47 8.97 1.91
C ILE A 88 2.50 9.58 0.96
N ARG A 89 2.53 9.09 -0.29
CA ARG A 89 3.56 9.52 -1.25
C ARG A 89 3.43 11.01 -1.58
N ASP A 90 2.22 11.45 -1.85
CA ASP A 90 1.90 12.83 -2.19
C ASP A 90 0.59 13.24 -1.51
N ASN A 91 0.46 14.51 -1.12
CA ASN A 91 -0.75 15.04 -0.49
C ASN A 91 -1.56 15.97 -1.41
N THR A 92 -1.08 16.20 -2.64
CA THR A 92 -1.67 17.08 -3.63
C THR A 92 -1.56 16.42 -4.99
N PHE A 93 -2.67 16.37 -5.73
CA PHE A 93 -2.75 15.65 -7.00
C PHE A 93 -3.25 16.55 -8.14
N PRO A 94 -2.65 16.44 -9.35
CA PRO A 94 -3.11 17.18 -10.52
C PRO A 94 -4.58 16.88 -10.84
N GLY A 95 -5.37 17.94 -11.03
CA GLY A 95 -6.80 17.85 -11.39
C GLY A 95 -7.76 17.55 -10.24
N VAL A 96 -7.25 17.30 -9.03
CA VAL A 96 -8.05 16.90 -7.86
C VAL A 96 -7.82 17.86 -6.70
N GLY A 97 -6.57 18.32 -6.53
CA GLY A 97 -6.19 19.24 -5.47
C GLY A 97 -5.57 18.53 -4.27
N ARG A 98 -5.62 19.18 -3.12
CA ARG A 98 -5.01 18.71 -1.88
C ARG A 98 -5.97 17.77 -1.14
N LEU A 99 -5.43 16.70 -0.58
CA LEU A 99 -6.19 15.83 0.32
C LEU A 99 -6.73 16.63 1.51
N SER A 100 -8.01 16.43 1.81
CA SER A 100 -8.66 16.95 3.00
C SER A 100 -8.14 16.26 4.26
N SER A 101 -8.32 16.91 5.42
CA SER A 101 -8.03 16.28 6.71
C SER A 101 -8.84 14.99 6.93
N GLY A 102 -10.08 14.93 6.41
CA GLY A 102 -10.92 13.73 6.49
C GLY A 102 -10.33 12.54 5.72
N GLU A 103 -9.84 12.78 4.51
CA GLU A 103 -9.16 11.73 3.72
C GLU A 103 -7.86 11.28 4.38
N LEU A 104 -7.07 12.22 4.92
CA LEU A 104 -5.83 11.88 5.64
C LEU A 104 -6.09 11.07 6.92
N LEU A 105 -7.18 11.35 7.63
CA LEU A 105 -7.56 10.62 8.85
C LEU A 105 -8.13 9.23 8.56
N GLN A 106 -8.54 8.96 7.33
CA GLN A 106 -9.03 7.64 6.88
C GLN A 106 -7.93 6.76 6.29
N MET A 107 -6.71 7.29 6.10
CA MET A 107 -5.52 6.57 5.64
C MET A 107 -4.70 6.05 6.82
#